data_AF-A0A1W6LBA7-F1
#
_entry.id   AF-A0A1W6LBA7-F1
#
_cell.length_a   1.000
_cell.length_b   1.000
_cell.length_c   1.000
_cell.angle_alpha   90.00
_cell.angle_beta   90.00
_cell.angle_gamma   90.00
#
_symmetry.space_group_name_H-M   'P 1'
#
loop_
_entity.id
_entity.type
_entity.pdbx_description
1 polymer ?
#
loop_
_entity_poly.entity_id
_entity_poly.type
_entity_poly.pdbx_seq_one_letter_code
_entity_poly.pdbx_strand_id
1 'polypeptide(L)'
;MPATRKRALRAIDPDEAARHHELLRGLFAAEVEFRRRLAHDDLGDADWDPAWGEDDDYFENVYWCAWLLFLVGNPADVPAMWRAKYDVEFDLQCGFDIENMLGAGPGRTVAWLRDQGFQEMADGLAHWCEDDSTERLARWSDERRRYFLGS
;
A
#
# COMPACT_ATOMS: atom_id res chain seq x y z
N MET A 1 18.09 2.44 -2.96
CA MET A 1 18.20 1.02 -3.35
C MET A 1 17.03 0.23 -2.75
N PRO A 2 16.29 -0.57 -3.56
CA PRO A 2 15.18 -1.42 -3.11
C PRO A 2 15.53 -2.35 -1.94
N ALA A 3 16.70 -2.97 -1.95
CA ALA A 3 17.18 -3.84 -0.87
C ALA A 3 17.25 -3.15 0.50
N THR A 4 17.66 -1.88 0.55
CA THR A 4 17.69 -1.10 1.80
C THR A 4 16.29 -0.83 2.32
N ARG A 5 15.33 -0.52 1.44
CA ARG A 5 13.93 -0.28 1.80
C ARG A 5 13.24 -1.56 2.25
N LYS A 6 13.47 -2.69 1.56
CA LYS A 6 13.02 -4.03 2.00
C LYS A 6 13.48 -4.34 3.41
N ARG A 7 14.77 -4.13 3.71
CA ARG A 7 15.33 -4.33 5.04
C ARG A 7 14.68 -3.41 6.10
N ALA A 8 14.44 -2.15 5.75
CA ALA A 8 13.76 -1.21 6.63
C ALA A 8 12.31 -1.63 6.92
N LEU A 9 11.55 -2.04 5.89
CA LEU A 9 10.17 -2.53 6.02
C LEU A 9 10.10 -3.80 6.87
N ARG A 10 10.99 -4.76 6.63
CA ARG A 10 11.07 -6.02 7.39
C ARG A 10 11.50 -5.85 8.85
N ALA A 11 12.11 -4.71 9.20
CA ALA A 11 12.49 -4.39 10.58
C ALA A 11 11.36 -3.76 11.41
N ILE A 12 10.24 -3.38 10.76
CA ILE A 12 9.08 -2.82 11.45
C ILE A 12 8.20 -3.95 11.95
N ASP A 13 8.01 -4.02 13.27
CA ASP A 13 7.00 -4.87 13.88
C ASP A 13 5.60 -4.34 13.48
N PRO A 14 4.72 -5.16 12.87
CA PRO A 14 3.37 -4.74 12.51
C PRO A 14 2.56 -4.17 13.67
N ASP A 15 2.76 -4.66 14.91
CA ASP A 15 2.05 -4.16 16.09
C ASP A 15 2.54 -2.76 16.51
N GLU A 16 3.68 -2.31 15.97
CA GLU A 16 4.27 -0.99 16.21
C GLU A 16 4.21 -0.07 14.98
N ALA A 17 3.48 -0.46 13.92
CA ALA A 17 3.40 0.28 12.65
C ALA A 17 3.04 1.76 12.84
N ALA A 18 2.15 2.07 13.79
CA ALA A 18 1.75 3.44 14.11
C ALA A 18 2.92 4.34 14.54
N ARG A 19 3.93 3.81 15.24
CA ARG A 19 5.14 4.57 15.63
C ARG A 19 6.03 4.93 14.45
N HIS A 20 5.88 4.21 13.33
CA HIS A 20 6.67 4.37 12.13
C HIS A 20 5.90 5.05 10.99
N HIS A 21 4.74 5.67 11.27
CA HIS A 21 3.84 6.18 10.22
C HIS A 21 4.52 7.09 9.19
N GLU A 22 5.29 8.10 9.62
CA GLU A 22 5.98 9.00 8.69
C GLU A 22 7.01 8.26 7.81
N LEU A 23 7.76 7.33 8.41
CA LEU A 23 8.70 6.49 7.69
C LEU A 23 7.98 5.61 6.66
N LEU A 24 6.86 4.99 7.04
CA LEU A 24 6.04 4.16 6.17
C LEU A 24 5.50 4.96 4.97
N ARG A 25 5.03 6.20 5.18
CA ARG A 25 4.60 7.07 4.07
C ARG A 25 5.76 7.37 3.11
N GLY A 26 6.95 7.63 3.64
CA GLY A 26 8.15 7.87 2.84
C GLY A 26 8.58 6.63 2.05
N LEU A 27 8.56 5.45 2.68
CA LEU A 27 8.88 4.18 2.04
C LEU A 27 7.85 3.84 0.95
N PHE A 28 6.56 4.00 1.23
CA PHE A 28 5.49 3.75 0.27
C PHE A 28 5.66 4.60 -1.00
N ALA A 29 5.85 5.92 -0.84
CA ALA A 29 6.07 6.82 -1.97
C ALA A 29 7.31 6.42 -2.78
N ALA A 30 8.39 6.00 -2.12
CA ALA A 30 9.60 5.56 -2.79
C ALA A 30 9.44 4.24 -3.55
N GLU A 31 8.64 3.29 -3.06
CA GLU A 31 8.34 2.05 -3.78
C GLU A 31 7.41 2.28 -4.98
N VAL A 32 6.39 3.13 -4.82
CA VAL A 32 5.49 3.51 -5.92
C VAL A 32 6.25 4.20 -7.04
N GLU A 33 7.12 5.16 -6.72
CA GLU A 33 7.95 5.84 -7.71
C GLU A 33 8.94 4.89 -8.38
N PHE A 34 9.54 3.98 -7.61
CA PHE A 34 10.42 2.94 -8.17
C PHE A 34 9.68 2.07 -9.19
N ARG A 35 8.45 1.65 -8.89
CA ARG A 35 7.60 0.89 -9.81
C ARG A 35 7.26 1.67 -11.07
N ARG A 36 6.87 2.94 -10.92
CA ARG A 36 6.58 3.82 -12.05
C ARG A 36 7.76 3.89 -13.02
N ARG A 37 8.97 4.09 -12.50
CA ARG A 37 10.18 4.17 -13.33
C ARG A 37 10.51 2.85 -14.04
N LEU A 38 10.28 1.71 -13.39
CA LEU A 38 10.43 0.39 -14.01
C LEU A 38 9.42 0.19 -15.16
N ALA A 39 8.15 0.57 -14.95
CA ALA A 39 7.09 0.38 -15.94
C ALA A 39 7.29 1.22 -17.22
N HIS A 40 8.00 2.35 -17.13
CA HIS A 40 8.25 3.24 -18.25
C HIS A 40 9.62 3.05 -18.93
N ASP A 41 10.42 2.07 -18.48
CA ASP A 41 11.82 1.92 -18.90
C ASP A 41 12.65 3.22 -18.70
N ASP A 42 12.20 4.07 -17.75
CA ASP A 42 12.83 5.36 -17.40
C ASP A 42 14.11 5.16 -16.57
N LEU A 43 14.41 3.92 -16.17
CA LEU A 43 15.68 3.53 -15.57
C LEU A 43 16.66 3.27 -16.71
N GLY A 44 17.49 4.26 -17.03
CA GLY A 44 18.58 4.03 -17.98
C GLY A 44 19.54 2.93 -17.51
N ASP A 45 20.31 2.34 -18.42
CA ASP A 45 21.23 1.21 -18.18
C ASP A 45 22.15 1.36 -16.94
N ALA A 46 22.48 2.60 -16.55
CA ALA A 46 23.34 2.89 -15.40
C ALA A 46 22.61 2.84 -14.04
N ASP A 47 21.30 3.07 -14.04
CA ASP A 47 20.43 2.98 -12.87
C ASP A 47 19.76 1.60 -12.76
N TRP A 48 19.77 0.80 -13.83
CA TRP A 48 19.22 -0.56 -13.85
C TRP A 48 20.18 -1.55 -13.18
N ASP A 49 19.70 -2.26 -12.16
CA ASP A 49 20.41 -3.36 -11.50
C ASP A 49 19.80 -4.69 -11.97
N PRO A 50 20.58 -5.61 -12.58
CA PRO A 50 20.09 -6.93 -12.99
C PRO A 50 19.47 -7.72 -11.84
N ALA A 51 19.91 -7.48 -10.60
CA ALA A 51 19.33 -8.10 -9.42
C ALA A 51 17.89 -7.65 -9.14
N TRP A 52 17.35 -6.63 -9.83
CA TRP A 52 15.94 -6.26 -9.73
C TRP A 52 15.06 -7.01 -10.73
N GLY A 53 15.62 -7.50 -11.84
CA GLY A 53 14.92 -8.33 -12.82
C GLY A 53 14.89 -9.82 -12.48
N GLU A 54 15.79 -10.26 -11.60
CA GLU A 54 15.85 -11.65 -11.10
C GLU A 54 15.02 -11.89 -9.83
N ASP A 55 14.52 -10.83 -9.19
CA ASP A 55 13.98 -10.88 -7.83
C ASP A 55 12.52 -10.37 -7.81
N ASP A 56 11.55 -11.28 -8.02
CA ASP A 56 10.10 -11.11 -7.71
C ASP A 56 9.88 -10.56 -6.27
N ASP A 57 10.91 -10.70 -5.44
CA ASP A 57 11.09 -10.33 -4.05
C ASP A 57 10.98 -8.83 -3.70
N TYR A 58 11.11 -7.91 -4.68
CA TYR A 58 10.89 -6.46 -4.45
C TYR A 58 9.50 -5.99 -4.84
N PHE A 59 8.81 -6.75 -5.70
CA PHE A 59 7.41 -6.49 -6.06
C PHE A 59 6.59 -6.38 -4.78
N GLU A 60 6.84 -7.23 -3.79
CA GLU A 60 6.08 -7.26 -2.54
C GLU A 60 6.25 -6.05 -1.62
N ASN A 61 7.32 -5.25 -1.76
CA ASN A 61 7.61 -4.18 -0.81
C ASN A 61 6.48 -3.15 -0.74
N VAL A 62 5.88 -2.80 -1.88
CA VAL A 62 4.77 -1.84 -1.91
C VAL A 62 3.52 -2.40 -1.22
N TYR A 63 3.24 -3.70 -1.35
CA TYR A 63 2.10 -4.34 -0.71
C TYR A 63 2.34 -4.54 0.79
N TRP A 64 3.56 -4.90 1.20
CA TRP A 64 3.95 -4.93 2.61
C TRP A 64 3.74 -3.56 3.25
N CYS A 65 4.26 -2.51 2.59
CA CYS A 65 4.16 -1.15 3.10
C CYS A 65 2.70 -0.68 3.15
N ALA A 66 1.88 -1.01 2.14
CA ALA A 66 0.46 -0.70 2.12
C ALA A 66 -0.30 -1.38 3.26
N TRP A 67 -0.01 -2.66 3.53
CA TRP A 67 -0.59 -3.38 4.67
C TRP A 67 -0.16 -2.80 6.02
N LEU A 68 1.10 -2.39 6.19
CA LEU A 68 1.52 -1.70 7.41
C LEU A 68 0.79 -0.36 7.58
N LEU A 69 0.58 0.41 6.51
CA LEU A 69 -0.23 1.64 6.54
C LEU A 69 -1.71 1.36 6.82
N PHE A 70 -2.24 0.22 6.35
CA PHE A 70 -3.56 -0.26 6.76
C PHE A 70 -3.63 -0.45 8.29
N LEU A 71 -2.62 -1.05 8.91
CA LEU A 71 -2.57 -1.20 10.37
C LEU A 71 -2.47 0.15 11.10
N VAL A 72 -1.84 1.16 10.49
CA VAL A 72 -1.87 2.54 11.03
C VAL A 72 -3.29 3.12 11.00
N GLY A 73 -4.06 2.82 9.96
CA GLY A 73 -5.46 3.20 9.86
C GLY A 73 -5.71 4.71 9.80
N ASN A 74 -4.84 5.44 9.08
CA ASN A 74 -4.99 6.88 8.87
C ASN A 74 -5.61 7.18 7.48
N PRO A 75 -6.85 7.73 7.40
CA PRO A 75 -7.48 8.07 6.13
C PRO A 75 -6.66 9.03 5.24
N ALA A 76 -5.75 9.82 5.83
CA ALA A 76 -4.88 10.72 5.08
C ALA A 76 -3.89 10.03 4.15
N ASP A 77 -3.69 8.72 4.29
CA ASP A 77 -2.82 7.94 3.40
C ASP A 77 -3.55 7.49 2.12
N VAL A 78 -4.89 7.47 2.14
CA VAL A 78 -5.72 6.95 1.06
C VAL A 78 -5.51 7.67 -0.27
N PRO A 79 -5.39 9.01 -0.35
CA PRO A 79 -5.12 9.67 -1.63
C PRO A 79 -3.82 9.20 -2.31
N ALA A 80 -2.79 8.86 -1.52
CA ALA A 80 -1.53 8.33 -2.07
C ALA A 80 -1.71 6.88 -2.55
N MET A 81 -2.43 6.04 -1.79
CA MET A 81 -2.73 4.67 -2.18
C MET A 81 -3.66 4.58 -3.39
N TRP A 82 -4.65 5.47 -3.49
CA TRP A 82 -5.55 5.57 -4.63
C TRP A 82 -4.77 5.83 -5.92
N ARG A 83 -3.90 6.85 -5.91
CA ARG A 83 -3.01 7.14 -7.04
C ARG A 83 -2.09 5.96 -7.35
N ALA A 84 -1.55 5.29 -6.34
CA ALA A 84 -0.73 4.10 -6.56
C ALA A 84 -1.50 2.99 -7.30
N LYS A 85 -2.78 2.78 -6.95
CA LYS A 85 -3.63 1.78 -7.60
C LYS A 85 -4.06 2.15 -9.02
N TYR A 86 -4.31 3.43 -9.31
CA TYR A 86 -4.94 3.83 -10.57
C TYR A 86 -4.02 4.56 -11.56
N ASP A 87 -2.88 5.12 -11.12
CA ASP A 87 -2.08 6.06 -11.92
C ASP A 87 -0.64 5.57 -12.23
N VAL A 88 -0.26 4.37 -11.81
CA VAL A 88 1.15 3.89 -11.92
C VAL A 88 1.31 2.89 -13.05
N GLU A 89 0.86 1.64 -12.86
CA GLU A 89 1.03 0.56 -13.83
C GLU A 89 0.00 -0.55 -13.57
N PHE A 90 -0.29 -1.36 -14.60
CA PHE A 90 -1.40 -2.33 -14.60
C PHE A 90 -1.20 -3.49 -13.61
N ASP A 91 0.00 -4.02 -13.45
CA ASP A 91 0.31 -5.11 -12.52
C ASP A 91 0.19 -4.63 -11.07
N LEU A 92 0.62 -3.40 -10.77
CA LEU A 92 0.39 -2.75 -9.48
C LEU A 92 -1.11 -2.57 -9.25
N GLN A 93 -1.85 -2.09 -10.26
CA GLN A 93 -3.29 -1.91 -10.18
C GLN A 93 -4.03 -3.22 -9.86
N CYS A 94 -3.64 -4.33 -10.50
CA CYS A 94 -4.21 -5.65 -10.30
C CYS A 94 -3.86 -6.26 -8.95
N GLY A 95 -2.61 -6.09 -8.47
CA GLY A 95 -2.16 -6.65 -7.20
C GLY A 95 -2.47 -5.79 -5.96
N PHE A 96 -2.87 -4.52 -6.14
CA PHE A 96 -3.13 -3.61 -5.02
C PHE A 96 -4.59 -3.71 -4.54
N ASP A 97 -4.82 -4.47 -3.48
CA ASP A 97 -6.14 -4.63 -2.87
C ASP A 97 -6.72 -3.30 -2.36
N ILE A 98 -8.02 -3.10 -2.53
CA ILE A 98 -8.74 -1.91 -2.04
C ILE A 98 -8.76 -1.87 -0.51
N GLU A 99 -8.79 -3.06 0.12
CA GLU A 99 -8.74 -3.26 1.56
C GLU A 99 -7.60 -2.47 2.22
N ASN A 100 -6.44 -2.29 1.55
CA ASN A 100 -5.32 -1.48 2.05
C ASN A 100 -5.74 -0.04 2.42
N MET A 101 -6.72 0.53 1.72
CA MET A 101 -7.18 1.91 1.92
C MET A 101 -8.16 2.04 3.09
N LEU A 102 -8.60 0.94 3.69
CA LEU A 102 -9.73 0.91 4.62
C LEU A 102 -9.32 0.61 6.08
N GLY A 103 -8.06 0.83 6.42
CA GLY A 103 -7.50 0.56 7.76
C GLY A 103 -8.18 1.33 8.90
N ALA A 104 -8.72 2.52 8.62
CA ALA A 104 -9.50 3.29 9.59
C ALA A 104 -10.93 2.77 9.78
N GLY A 105 -11.31 1.73 9.03
CA GLY A 105 -12.68 1.30 8.79
C GLY A 105 -13.32 2.03 7.59
N PRO A 106 -14.23 1.39 6.83
CA PRO A 106 -14.83 1.99 5.63
C PRO A 106 -15.57 3.29 5.90
N GLY A 107 -16.47 3.30 6.89
CA GLY A 107 -17.28 4.48 7.20
C GLY A 107 -16.44 5.70 7.58
N ARG A 108 -15.41 5.51 8.42
CA ARG A 108 -14.49 6.59 8.83
C ARG A 108 -13.66 7.09 7.65
N THR A 109 -13.18 6.18 6.82
CA THR A 109 -12.38 6.51 5.64
C THR A 109 -13.18 7.34 4.64
N VAL A 110 -14.37 6.86 4.26
CA VAL A 110 -15.26 7.53 3.32
C VAL A 110 -15.71 8.90 3.85
N ALA A 111 -16.08 8.99 5.12
CA ALA A 111 -16.46 10.26 5.73
C ALA A 111 -15.32 11.29 5.67
N TRP A 112 -14.09 10.87 6.01
CA TRP A 112 -12.92 11.74 5.93
C TRP A 112 -12.63 12.19 4.50
N LEU A 113 -12.67 11.29 3.52
CA LEU A 113 -12.44 11.63 2.12
C LEU A 113 -13.45 12.68 1.61
N ARG A 114 -14.72 12.53 1.97
CA ARG A 114 -15.77 13.51 1.62
C ARG A 114 -15.49 14.88 2.22
N ASP A 115 -15.13 14.92 3.51
CA ASP A 115 -14.80 16.16 4.22
C ASP A 115 -13.61 16.89 3.60
N GLN A 116 -12.62 16.14 3.11
CA GLN A 116 -11.44 16.69 2.45
C GLN A 116 -11.63 16.98 0.95
N GLY A 117 -12.83 16.76 0.41
CA GLY A 117 -13.17 17.07 -0.99
C GLY A 117 -12.80 15.98 -2.00
N PHE A 118 -12.36 14.80 -1.58
CA PHE A 118 -12.03 13.66 -2.44
C PHE A 118 -13.28 12.83 -2.80
N GLN A 119 -14.26 13.46 -3.46
CA GLN A 119 -15.56 12.84 -3.74
C GLN A 119 -15.46 11.55 -4.58
N GLU A 120 -14.65 11.56 -5.64
CA GLU A 120 -14.47 10.38 -6.51
C GLU A 120 -13.92 9.17 -5.74
N MET A 121 -12.91 9.39 -4.90
CA MET A 121 -12.32 8.33 -4.06
C MET A 121 -13.33 7.83 -3.03
N ALA A 122 -14.08 8.75 -2.41
CA ALA A 122 -15.11 8.41 -1.44
C ALA A 122 -16.21 7.56 -2.07
N ASP A 123 -16.66 7.90 -3.28
CA ASP A 123 -17.72 7.19 -3.98
C ASP A 123 -17.25 5.80 -4.44
N GLY A 124 -16.01 5.68 -4.92
CA GLY A 124 -15.42 4.39 -5.27
C GLY A 124 -15.26 3.44 -4.08
N LEU A 125 -15.12 3.98 -2.86
CA LEU A 125 -15.04 3.19 -1.62
C LEU A 125 -16.38 3.05 -0.89
N ALA A 126 -17.43 3.78 -1.29
CA ALA A 126 -18.69 3.84 -0.55
C ALA A 126 -19.39 2.48 -0.44
N HIS A 127 -19.23 1.60 -1.44
CA HIS A 127 -19.84 0.26 -1.40
C HIS A 127 -19.28 -0.59 -0.24
N TRP A 128 -18.09 -0.27 0.28
CA TRP A 128 -17.50 -0.96 1.43
C TRP A 128 -18.13 -0.56 2.76
N CYS A 129 -18.96 0.47 2.77
CA CYS A 129 -19.75 0.84 3.94
C CYS A 129 -21.01 -0.03 4.10
N GLU A 130 -21.33 -0.87 3.10
CA GLU A 130 -22.43 -1.83 3.17
C GLU A 130 -22.01 -3.05 4.03
N ASP A 131 -22.99 -3.73 4.66
CA ASP A 131 -22.78 -4.71 5.74
C ASP A 131 -21.73 -5.81 5.43
N ASP A 132 -21.07 -6.29 6.51
CA ASP A 132 -20.04 -7.33 6.59
C ASP A 132 -18.60 -6.96 6.14
N SER A 133 -18.33 -5.67 5.89
CA SER A 133 -16.98 -5.21 5.53
C SER A 133 -15.96 -5.31 6.67
N THR A 134 -16.40 -5.22 7.93
CA THR A 134 -15.48 -5.28 9.08
C THR A 134 -14.88 -6.67 9.26
N GLU A 135 -15.69 -7.73 9.21
CA GLU A 135 -15.20 -9.11 9.29
C GLU A 135 -14.34 -9.46 8.08
N ARG A 136 -14.76 -9.03 6.88
CA ARG A 136 -13.97 -9.19 5.65
C ARG A 136 -12.59 -8.54 5.77
N LEU A 137 -12.50 -7.29 6.25
CA LEU A 137 -11.23 -6.59 6.40
C LEU A 137 -10.33 -7.24 7.46
N ALA A 138 -10.90 -7.73 8.56
CA ALA A 138 -10.15 -8.48 9.56
C ALA A 138 -9.56 -9.76 8.98
N ARG A 139 -10.37 -10.56 8.26
CA ARG A 139 -9.92 -11.78 7.59
C ARG A 139 -8.83 -11.49 6.56
N TRP A 140 -9.01 -10.47 5.73
CA TRP A 140 -8.02 -10.05 4.75
C TRP A 140 -6.70 -9.65 5.43
N SER A 141 -6.74 -8.88 6.52
CA SER A 141 -5.54 -8.48 7.25
C SER A 141 -4.81 -9.68 7.87
N ASP A 142 -5.55 -10.65 8.41
CA ASP A 142 -4.97 -11.89 8.93
C ASP A 142 -4.29 -12.71 7.83
N GLU A 143 -4.88 -12.77 6.63
CA GLU A 143 -4.26 -13.40 5.46
C GLU A 143 -2.95 -12.69 5.06
N ARG A 144 -2.94 -11.35 5.02
CA ARG A 144 -1.72 -10.58 4.76
C ARG A 144 -0.66 -10.82 5.82
N ARG A 145 -1.05 -10.89 7.10
CA ARG A 145 -0.14 -11.19 8.21
C ARG A 145 0.55 -12.55 8.02
N ARG A 146 -0.22 -13.60 7.70
CA ARG A 146 0.32 -14.95 7.42
C ARG A 146 1.23 -14.96 6.19
N TYR A 147 0.81 -14.28 5.13
CA TYR A 147 1.58 -14.17 3.89
C TYR A 147 2.96 -13.55 4.13
N PHE A 148 3.01 -12.42 4.82
CA PHE A 148 4.23 -11.65 5.00
C PHE A 148 5.16 -12.18 6.09
N LEU A 149 4.59 -12.68 7.19
CA LEU A 149 5.38 -13.14 8.33
C LEU A 149 5.71 -14.63 8.30
N GLY A 150 5.05 -15.41 7.44
CA GLY A 150 5.20 -16.87 7.39
C GLY A 150 4.71 -17.50 8.69
N SER A 151 3.42 -17.82 8.76
CA SER A 151 2.89 -18.72 9.79
C SER A 151 3.16 -20.18 9.44
#